data_AF-A0A1D6F9U2-F1
#
_entry.id   AF-A0A1D6F9U2-F1
#
_cell.length_a   1.000
_cell.length_b   1.000
_cell.length_c   1.000
_cell.angle_alpha   90.00
_cell.angle_beta   90.00
_cell.angle_gamma   90.00
#
_symmetry.space_group_name_H-M   'P 1'
#
loop_
_entity.id
_entity.type
_entity.pdbx_description
1 polymer ?
#
loop_
_entity_poly.entity_id
_entity_poly.type
_entity_poly.pdbx_seq_one_letter_code
_entity_poly.pdbx_strand_id
1 'polypeptide(L)'
;MVMMGIEFTGSVPFSYVYLHGLIRDAEGRKMSKTLGNVIDPLDTIKEYGTDALRFTLSLGTAGQDLNLSTERLTSNKAFTNKLWNAGKFLLQNLPDKNDVSAWDVLLSNKFDSEASLQKLPLPECWVVTGLHELIDKVSRSYDKFFFGDAAREIYDYFWGDFADWYIEASKTRLYHSSDKIAAATAQSVLVYVFENILKLLHPFMPFVTEELWQAFPYRKQALMVTPWPTTDLPKDLRSIKRFQNLQSLIRGIRNVRAEYSVEPAKRISASVVATADVLEYVSREKQVLALLSKLDVQNVHFTESAPGDANQSVHIVADEGLEAYLPLADMVDVSEEVKRLSKRLSKMQSEYDALVARLNSPSFVEKAPEDIVRGVREKASEADEKISLTKNRLTFLQSTITT
;
A
#
# COMPACT_ATOMS: atom_id res chain seq x y z
N MET A 1 -19.79 38.52 16.81
CA MET A 1 -19.59 37.58 17.93
C MET A 1 -18.58 38.12 18.94
N VAL A 2 -17.31 38.31 18.56
CA VAL A 2 -16.26 38.77 19.50
C VAL A 2 -16.65 40.06 20.23
N MET A 3 -17.01 41.11 19.48
CA MET A 3 -17.41 42.40 20.06
C MET A 3 -18.58 42.28 21.05
N MET A 4 -19.64 41.56 20.67
CA MET A 4 -20.81 41.36 21.53
C MET A 4 -20.52 40.48 22.76
N GLY A 5 -19.64 39.49 22.64
CA GLY A 5 -19.21 38.66 23.77
C GLY A 5 -18.48 39.52 24.80
N ILE A 6 -17.50 40.31 24.36
CA ILE A 6 -16.76 41.20 25.26
C ILE A 6 -17.69 42.23 25.91
N GLU A 7 -18.58 42.86 25.13
CA GLU A 7 -19.53 43.87 25.64
C GLU A 7 -20.48 43.30 26.70
N PHE A 8 -21.04 42.11 26.49
CA PHE A 8 -22.07 41.57 27.37
C PHE A 8 -21.57 40.60 28.45
N THR A 9 -20.40 39.98 28.26
CA THR A 9 -19.86 38.98 29.21
C THR A 9 -18.50 39.34 29.77
N GLY A 10 -17.85 40.40 29.26
CA GLY A 10 -16.51 40.81 29.69
C GLY A 10 -15.40 39.83 29.29
N SER A 11 -15.69 38.87 28.41
CA SER A 11 -14.77 37.79 28.03
C SER A 11 -14.88 37.44 26.55
N VAL A 12 -13.81 36.88 25.99
CA VAL A 12 -13.80 36.41 24.59
C VAL A 12 -14.65 35.12 24.50
N PRO A 13 -15.57 35.00 23.53
CA PRO A 13 -16.54 33.88 23.48
C PRO A 13 -15.95 32.53 23.06
N PHE A 14 -14.71 32.48 22.58
CA PHE A 14 -14.01 31.25 22.17
C PHE A 14 -12.50 31.44 22.24
N SER A 15 -11.76 30.37 22.53
CA SER A 15 -10.30 30.38 22.61
C SER A 15 -9.60 30.12 21.27
N TYR A 16 -10.29 29.45 20.34
CA TYR A 16 -9.75 29.08 19.03
C TYR A 16 -10.76 29.41 17.93
N VAL A 17 -10.25 29.90 16.79
CA VAL A 17 -11.02 30.10 15.56
C VAL A 17 -10.37 29.28 14.47
N TYR A 18 -11.09 28.27 13.96
CA TYR A 18 -10.64 27.46 12.84
C TYR A 18 -11.29 27.98 11.55
N LEU A 19 -10.47 28.52 10.65
CA LEU A 19 -10.91 29.02 9.34
C LEU A 19 -10.56 27.99 8.26
N HIS A 20 -11.58 27.39 7.66
CA HIS A 20 -11.41 26.52 6.50
C HIS A 20 -11.63 27.31 5.19
N GLY A 21 -11.03 26.84 4.09
CA GLY A 21 -11.31 27.40 2.77
C GLY A 21 -12.71 27.05 2.26
N LEU A 22 -13.04 27.58 1.10
CA LEU A 22 -14.29 27.31 0.40
C LEU A 22 -14.20 25.99 -0.38
N ILE A 23 -15.34 25.30 -0.49
CA ILE A 23 -15.46 24.19 -1.42
C ILE A 23 -15.73 24.75 -2.82
N ARG A 24 -14.97 24.26 -3.80
CA ARG A 24 -15.04 24.63 -5.21
C ARG A 24 -15.46 23.44 -6.05
N ASP A 25 -15.93 23.71 -7.27
CA ASP A 25 -16.18 22.64 -8.24
C ASP A 25 -14.87 21.98 -8.72
N ALA A 26 -14.98 20.97 -9.58
CA ALA A 26 -13.83 20.23 -10.09
C ALA A 26 -12.82 21.13 -10.83
N GLU A 27 -13.28 22.22 -11.46
CA GLU A 27 -12.44 23.20 -12.16
C GLU A 27 -11.92 24.32 -11.25
N GLY A 28 -12.19 24.29 -9.94
CA GLY A 28 -11.74 25.30 -8.99
C GLY A 28 -12.56 26.59 -9.02
N ARG A 29 -13.75 26.61 -9.62
CA ARG A 29 -14.66 27.75 -9.57
C ARG A 29 -15.47 27.70 -8.30
N LYS A 30 -15.81 28.88 -7.78
CA LYS A 30 -16.71 29.01 -6.63
C LYS A 30 -18.06 28.41 -7.00
N MET A 31 -18.59 27.52 -6.16
CA MET A 31 -19.95 27.00 -6.36
C MET A 31 -20.97 28.12 -6.20
N SER A 32 -21.87 28.25 -7.18
CA SER A 32 -22.97 29.22 -7.15
C SER A 32 -24.14 28.74 -7.98
N LYS A 33 -25.37 29.02 -7.51
CA LYS A 33 -26.60 28.65 -8.21
C LYS A 33 -26.64 29.23 -9.63
N THR A 34 -26.09 30.42 -9.82
CA THR A 34 -26.04 31.14 -11.11
C THR A 34 -25.15 30.44 -12.15
N LEU A 35 -24.06 29.80 -11.72
CA LEU A 35 -23.17 29.03 -12.60
C LEU A 35 -23.66 27.59 -12.82
N GLY A 36 -24.71 27.15 -12.11
CA GLY A 36 -25.22 25.79 -12.18
C GLY A 36 -24.26 24.71 -11.68
N ASN A 37 -23.15 25.09 -11.02
CA ASN A 37 -22.10 24.19 -10.54
C ASN A 37 -22.23 23.84 -9.05
N VAL A 38 -23.43 23.98 -8.47
CA VAL A 38 -23.67 23.62 -7.07
C VAL A 38 -23.83 22.11 -6.97
N ILE A 39 -23.06 21.51 -6.06
CA ILE A 39 -23.19 20.09 -5.71
C ILE A 39 -24.07 19.99 -4.46
N ASP A 40 -25.22 19.33 -4.57
CA ASP A 40 -26.07 19.06 -3.41
C ASP A 40 -25.43 17.95 -2.56
N PRO A 41 -25.18 18.18 -1.26
CA PRO A 41 -24.61 17.15 -0.40
C PRO A 41 -25.51 15.92 -0.26
N LEU A 42 -26.84 16.05 -0.33
CA LEU A 42 -27.76 14.91 -0.23
C LEU A 42 -27.71 14.01 -1.46
N ASP A 43 -27.62 14.60 -2.66
CA ASP A 43 -27.42 13.83 -3.90
C ASP A 43 -26.06 13.12 -3.86
N THR A 44 -25.03 13.83 -3.39
CA THR A 44 -23.69 13.25 -3.22
C THR A 44 -23.67 12.10 -2.21
N ILE A 45 -24.38 12.25 -1.08
CA ILE A 45 -24.54 11.20 -0.07
C ILE A 45 -25.26 9.99 -0.68
N LYS A 46 -26.31 10.21 -1.47
CA LYS A 46 -27.07 9.13 -2.11
C LYS A 46 -26.21 8.34 -3.10
N GLU A 47 -25.32 9.01 -3.83
CA GLU A 47 -24.47 8.39 -4.85
C GLU A 47 -23.19 7.76 -4.28
N TYR A 48 -22.51 8.44 -3.36
CA TYR A 48 -21.19 8.05 -2.87
C TYR A 48 -21.16 7.54 -1.42
N GLY A 49 -22.16 7.90 -0.61
CA GLY A 49 -22.23 7.62 0.81
C GLY A 49 -21.72 8.76 1.68
N THR A 50 -22.28 8.89 2.89
CA THR A 50 -21.96 9.98 3.83
C THR A 50 -20.50 9.99 4.26
N ASP A 51 -19.93 8.82 4.55
CA ASP A 51 -18.53 8.72 4.99
C ASP A 51 -17.55 9.10 3.88
N ALA A 52 -17.84 8.73 2.63
CA ALA A 52 -17.02 9.11 1.49
C ALA A 52 -17.01 10.64 1.30
N LEU A 53 -18.17 11.29 1.41
CA LEU A 53 -18.27 12.75 1.35
C LEU A 53 -17.53 13.41 2.52
N ARG A 54 -17.80 12.99 3.75
CA ARG A 54 -17.14 13.55 4.95
C ARG A 54 -15.62 13.42 4.88
N PHE A 55 -15.13 12.24 4.52
CA PHE A 55 -13.70 12.00 4.38
C PHE A 55 -13.09 12.86 3.27
N THR A 56 -13.77 13.00 2.13
CA THR A 56 -13.31 13.88 1.04
C THR A 56 -13.14 15.32 1.51
N LEU A 57 -14.12 15.84 2.25
CA LEU A 57 -14.09 17.20 2.76
C LEU A 57 -13.03 17.40 3.86
N SER A 58 -12.81 16.38 4.70
CA SER A 58 -11.83 16.47 5.79
C SER A 58 -10.38 16.48 5.32
N LEU A 59 -10.10 15.98 4.11
CA LEU A 59 -8.76 16.00 3.50
C LEU A 59 -8.28 17.42 3.12
N GLY A 60 -9.14 18.44 3.23
CA GLY A 60 -8.76 19.83 3.01
C GLY A 60 -7.73 20.34 4.02
N THR A 61 -6.84 21.22 3.56
CA THR A 61 -5.89 21.94 4.42
C THR A 61 -6.54 23.22 4.95
N ALA A 62 -6.35 23.52 6.24
CA ALA A 62 -6.87 24.73 6.86
C ALA A 62 -6.45 25.99 6.05
N GLY A 63 -7.39 26.90 5.83
CA GLY A 63 -7.17 28.11 5.02
C GLY A 63 -7.03 27.92 3.51
N GLN A 64 -7.01 26.69 2.99
CA GLN A 64 -6.99 26.43 1.54
C GLN A 64 -8.35 25.97 1.04
N ASP A 65 -8.71 26.42 -0.16
CA ASP A 65 -9.91 25.96 -0.85
C ASP A 65 -9.74 24.51 -1.31
N LEU A 66 -10.83 23.75 -1.28
CA LEU A 66 -10.85 22.34 -1.69
C LEU A 66 -11.72 22.18 -2.93
N ASN A 67 -11.16 21.63 -4.00
CA ASN A 67 -11.93 21.23 -5.18
C ASN A 67 -12.61 19.89 -4.92
N LEU A 68 -13.94 19.86 -5.02
CA LEU A 68 -14.73 18.65 -4.92
C LEU A 68 -14.89 18.05 -6.31
N SER A 69 -14.06 17.06 -6.64
CA SER A 69 -14.20 16.28 -7.88
C SER A 69 -14.88 14.94 -7.63
N THR A 70 -15.62 14.47 -8.64
CA THR A 70 -16.22 13.13 -8.67
C THR A 70 -15.18 12.02 -8.54
N GLU A 71 -13.96 12.24 -9.05
CA GLU A 71 -12.82 11.33 -8.89
C GLU A 71 -12.46 11.15 -7.41
N ARG A 72 -12.32 12.25 -6.64
CA ARG A 72 -12.01 12.17 -5.20
C ARG A 72 -13.11 11.45 -4.42
N LEU A 73 -14.37 11.76 -4.73
CA LEU A 73 -15.53 11.08 -4.13
C LEU A 73 -15.54 9.58 -4.45
N THR A 74 -15.25 9.21 -5.70
CA THR A 74 -15.17 7.81 -6.14
C THR A 74 -14.05 7.07 -5.42
N SER A 75 -12.86 7.67 -5.32
CA SER A 75 -11.72 7.10 -4.59
C SER A 75 -12.03 6.92 -3.11
N ASN A 76 -12.69 7.90 -2.47
CA ASN A 76 -13.03 7.80 -1.05
C ASN A 76 -14.20 6.84 -0.78
N LYS A 77 -15.11 6.65 -1.73
CA LYS A 77 -16.09 5.54 -1.71
C LYS A 77 -15.37 4.19 -1.80
N ALA A 78 -14.37 4.07 -2.67
CA ALA A 78 -13.57 2.84 -2.77
C ALA A 78 -12.80 2.56 -1.46
N PHE A 79 -12.33 3.60 -0.77
CA PHE A 79 -11.75 3.48 0.56
C PHE A 79 -12.73 2.95 1.61
N THR A 80 -13.94 3.49 1.68
CA THR A 80 -15.01 2.93 2.53
C THR A 80 -15.26 1.44 2.23
N ASN A 81 -15.28 1.06 0.94
CA ASN A 81 -15.43 -0.35 0.54
C ASN A 81 -14.23 -1.21 0.94
N LYS A 82 -12.99 -0.70 0.85
CA LYS A 82 -11.79 -1.41 1.29
C LYS A 82 -11.83 -1.64 2.81
N LEU A 83 -12.26 -0.65 3.60
CA LEU A 83 -12.48 -0.79 5.05
C LEU A 83 -13.51 -1.86 5.37
N TRP A 84 -14.64 -1.87 4.65
CA TRP A 84 -15.66 -2.90 4.78
C TRP A 84 -15.14 -4.30 4.45
N ASN A 85 -14.36 -4.44 3.38
CA ASN A 85 -13.76 -5.72 2.98
C ASN A 85 -12.73 -6.22 4.00
N ALA A 86 -11.92 -5.33 4.58
CA ALA A 86 -11.02 -5.69 5.68
C ALA A 86 -11.80 -6.21 6.89
N GLY A 87 -12.86 -5.52 7.31
CA GLY A 87 -13.71 -5.97 8.40
C GLY A 87 -14.32 -7.35 8.17
N LYS A 88 -14.85 -7.61 6.96
CA LYS A 88 -15.35 -8.95 6.58
C LYS A 88 -14.25 -10.02 6.64
N PHE A 89 -13.05 -9.72 6.14
CA PHE A 89 -11.92 -10.65 6.21
C PHE A 89 -11.59 -11.00 7.65
N LEU A 90 -11.53 -10.02 8.56
CA LEU A 90 -11.28 -10.27 9.97
C LEU A 90 -12.38 -11.16 10.56
N LEU A 91 -13.66 -10.80 10.41
CA LEU A 91 -14.78 -11.57 10.94
C LEU A 91 -14.80 -13.04 10.47
N GLN A 92 -14.43 -13.29 9.21
CA GLN A 92 -14.35 -14.64 8.65
C GLN A 92 -13.19 -15.48 9.22
N ASN A 93 -12.17 -14.83 9.77
CA ASN A 93 -10.96 -15.47 10.26
C ASN A 93 -10.81 -15.42 11.78
N LEU A 94 -11.85 -14.99 12.50
CA LEU A 94 -11.88 -14.96 13.95
C LEU A 94 -12.48 -16.25 14.52
N PRO A 95 -12.19 -16.57 15.80
CA PRO A 95 -12.83 -17.70 16.48
C PRO A 95 -14.35 -17.57 16.48
N ASP A 96 -15.05 -18.70 16.58
CA ASP A 96 -16.52 -18.70 16.75
C ASP A 96 -16.89 -17.77 17.92
N LYS A 97 -17.91 -16.94 17.72
CA LYS A 97 -18.36 -15.98 18.75
C LYS A 97 -18.73 -16.66 20.07
N ASN A 98 -19.14 -17.94 20.04
CA ASN A 98 -19.52 -18.71 21.21
C ASN A 98 -18.31 -19.39 21.90
N ASP A 99 -17.13 -19.37 21.29
CA ASP A 99 -15.90 -19.88 21.90
C ASP A 99 -15.29 -18.82 22.83
N VAL A 100 -15.88 -18.70 24.02
CA VAL A 100 -15.46 -17.74 25.05
C VAL A 100 -13.97 -17.90 25.37
N SER A 101 -13.45 -19.13 25.40
CA SER A 101 -12.06 -19.39 25.75
C SER A 101 -11.07 -18.83 24.72
N ALA A 102 -11.38 -18.98 23.43
CA ALA A 102 -10.56 -18.42 22.36
C ALA A 102 -10.60 -16.88 22.38
N TRP A 103 -11.76 -16.29 22.67
CA TRP A 103 -11.91 -14.84 22.79
C TRP A 103 -11.21 -14.25 24.01
N ASP A 104 -11.22 -14.95 25.15
CA ASP A 104 -10.48 -14.53 26.35
C ASP A 104 -8.96 -14.50 26.09
N VAL A 105 -8.42 -15.52 25.41
CA VAL A 105 -7.02 -15.52 24.97
C VAL A 105 -6.76 -14.36 24.01
N LEU A 106 -7.64 -14.15 23.04
CA LEU A 106 -7.45 -13.10 22.03
C LEU A 106 -7.42 -11.70 22.65
N LEU A 107 -8.37 -11.40 23.55
CA LEU A 107 -8.57 -10.09 24.17
C LEU A 107 -7.62 -9.82 25.36
N SER A 108 -7.04 -10.87 25.93
CA SER A 108 -6.04 -10.75 27.01
C SER A 108 -4.66 -10.35 26.50
N ASN A 109 -4.36 -10.57 25.21
CA ASN A 109 -3.10 -10.11 24.60
C ASN A 109 -3.01 -8.58 24.62
N LYS A 110 -1.94 -8.07 25.26
CA LYS A 110 -1.64 -6.65 25.36
C LYS A 110 -0.35 -6.32 24.62
N PHE A 111 -0.35 -5.17 23.96
CA PHE A 111 0.76 -4.66 23.15
C PHE A 111 1.34 -3.38 23.75
N ASP A 112 1.33 -3.29 25.08
CA ASP A 112 1.62 -2.08 25.87
C ASP A 112 3.00 -2.12 26.57
N SER A 113 3.82 -3.14 26.31
CA SER A 113 5.20 -3.23 26.82
C SER A 113 6.20 -3.61 25.73
N GLU A 114 7.45 -3.19 25.86
CA GLU A 114 8.53 -3.62 24.93
C GLU A 114 8.67 -5.15 24.90
N ALA A 115 8.51 -5.79 26.06
CA ALA A 115 8.60 -7.24 26.20
C ALA A 115 7.47 -7.98 25.45
N SER A 116 6.27 -7.39 25.31
CA SER A 116 5.21 -8.01 24.51
C SER A 116 5.48 -7.87 23.02
N LEU A 117 6.01 -6.73 22.56
CA LEU A 117 6.39 -6.54 21.16
C LEU A 117 7.54 -7.45 20.71
N GLN A 118 8.55 -7.64 21.55
CA GLN A 118 9.71 -8.50 21.22
C GLN A 118 9.35 -9.99 21.06
N LYS A 119 8.20 -10.42 21.59
CA LYS A 119 7.70 -11.80 21.43
C LYS A 119 6.92 -11.99 20.12
N LEU A 120 6.53 -10.90 19.47
CA LEU A 120 5.77 -10.98 18.24
C LEU A 120 6.68 -11.40 17.09
N PRO A 121 6.18 -12.23 16.15
CA PRO A 121 6.86 -12.42 14.89
C PRO A 121 6.97 -11.09 14.12
N LEU A 122 7.83 -11.06 13.10
CA LEU A 122 8.22 -9.79 12.47
C LEU A 122 7.04 -9.00 11.87
N PRO A 123 6.12 -9.60 11.08
CA PRO A 123 4.99 -8.87 10.50
C PRO A 123 4.06 -8.28 11.58
N GLU A 124 3.79 -9.05 12.63
CA GLU A 124 2.98 -8.65 13.78
C GLU A 124 3.62 -7.50 14.57
N CYS A 125 4.91 -7.59 14.87
CA CYS A 125 5.65 -6.55 15.57
C CYS A 125 5.71 -5.25 14.76
N TRP A 126 5.94 -5.39 13.45
CA TRP A 126 5.99 -4.29 12.50
C TRP A 126 4.69 -3.49 12.45
N VAL A 127 3.56 -4.17 12.22
CA VAL A 127 2.26 -3.49 12.09
C VAL A 127 1.85 -2.83 13.41
N VAL A 128 2.12 -3.48 14.56
CA VAL A 128 1.81 -2.89 15.87
C VAL A 128 2.68 -1.65 16.13
N THR A 129 3.97 -1.73 15.80
CA THR A 129 4.87 -0.58 15.92
C THR A 129 4.41 0.59 15.04
N GLY A 130 4.04 0.32 13.79
CA GLY A 130 3.51 1.33 12.86
C GLY A 130 2.21 1.96 13.35
N LEU A 131 1.30 1.16 13.94
CA LEU A 131 0.09 1.68 14.59
C LEU A 131 0.41 2.64 15.73
N HIS A 132 1.36 2.29 16.60
CA HIS A 132 1.72 3.15 17.73
C HIS A 132 2.32 4.49 17.23
N GLU A 133 3.14 4.47 16.17
CA GLU A 133 3.60 5.69 15.51
C GLU A 133 2.45 6.51 14.90
N LEU A 134 1.49 5.83 14.27
CA LEU A 134 0.29 6.47 13.72
C LEU A 134 -0.53 7.15 14.81
N ILE A 135 -0.80 6.48 15.93
CA ILE A 135 -1.58 7.05 17.04
C ILE A 135 -0.93 8.35 17.52
N ASP A 136 0.38 8.35 17.75
CA ASP A 136 1.10 9.55 18.19
C ASP A 136 1.06 10.67 17.14
N LYS A 137 1.16 10.32 15.85
CA LYS A 137 1.16 11.30 14.74
C LYS A 137 -0.21 11.92 14.54
N VAL A 138 -1.27 11.11 14.58
CA VAL A 138 -2.65 11.55 14.44
C VAL A 138 -3.06 12.39 15.65
N SER A 139 -2.71 11.96 16.87
CA SER A 139 -3.02 12.72 18.09
C SER A 139 -2.38 14.11 18.06
N ARG A 140 -1.09 14.20 17.68
CA ARG A 140 -0.39 15.48 17.48
C ARG A 140 -1.01 16.35 16.38
N SER A 141 -1.56 15.74 15.33
CA SER A 141 -2.24 16.47 14.25
C SER A 141 -3.58 17.03 14.72
N TYR A 142 -4.32 16.26 15.54
CA TYR A 142 -5.55 16.72 16.18
C TYR A 142 -5.31 17.91 17.12
N ASP A 143 -4.28 17.85 17.97
CA ASP A 143 -3.91 18.95 18.88
C ASP A 143 -3.59 20.26 18.12
N LYS A 144 -3.15 20.15 16.87
CA LYS A 144 -2.80 21.28 15.99
C LYS A 144 -3.94 21.66 15.02
N PHE A 145 -5.10 21.03 15.11
CA PHE A 145 -6.23 21.20 14.17
C PHE A 145 -5.88 20.84 12.71
N PHE A 146 -4.88 19.98 12.49
CA PHE A 146 -4.46 19.50 11.18
C PHE A 146 -5.25 18.25 10.77
N PHE A 147 -6.57 18.39 10.66
CA PHE A 147 -7.48 17.28 10.39
C PHE A 147 -7.24 16.59 9.03
N GLY A 148 -6.87 17.36 8.01
CA GLY A 148 -6.55 16.81 6.69
C GLY A 148 -5.24 16.03 6.64
N ASP A 149 -4.26 16.38 7.49
CA ASP A 149 -3.05 15.57 7.68
C ASP A 149 -3.44 14.29 8.43
N ALA A 150 -4.15 14.39 9.55
CA ALA A 150 -4.63 13.24 10.33
C ALA A 150 -5.38 12.22 9.45
N ALA A 151 -6.33 12.67 8.62
CA ALA A 151 -7.08 11.80 7.73
C ALA A 151 -6.18 11.07 6.70
N ARG A 152 -5.19 11.77 6.12
CA ARG A 152 -4.23 11.17 5.16
C ARG A 152 -3.34 10.12 5.82
N GLU A 153 -2.80 10.41 7.00
CA GLU A 153 -1.96 9.47 7.73
C GLU A 153 -2.69 8.16 8.05
N ILE A 154 -3.96 8.26 8.45
CA ILE A 154 -4.78 7.08 8.73
C ILE A 154 -5.08 6.30 7.44
N TYR A 155 -5.38 7.00 6.34
CA TYR A 155 -5.61 6.38 5.04
C TYR A 155 -4.37 5.62 4.54
N ASP A 156 -3.20 6.28 4.57
CA ASP A 156 -1.94 5.72 4.09
C ASP A 156 -1.56 4.47 4.90
N TYR A 157 -1.70 4.54 6.23
CA TYR A 157 -1.43 3.38 7.09
C TYR A 157 -2.43 2.24 6.89
N PHE A 158 -3.74 2.54 6.86
CA PHE A 158 -4.73 1.47 6.65
C PHE A 158 -4.52 0.79 5.29
N TRP A 159 -4.34 1.56 4.22
CA TRP A 159 -4.27 1.01 2.89
C TRP A 159 -2.91 0.36 2.63
N GLY A 160 -1.85 1.14 2.81
CA GLY A 160 -0.48 0.73 2.54
C GLY A 160 -0.03 -0.36 3.47
N ASP A 161 -0.10 -0.14 4.78
CA ASP A 161 0.54 -1.05 5.74
C ASP A 161 -0.39 -2.18 6.17
N PHE A 162 -1.59 -1.84 6.62
CA PHE A 162 -2.51 -2.84 7.17
C PHE A 162 -3.11 -3.73 6.07
N ALA A 163 -3.72 -3.14 5.04
CA ALA A 163 -4.49 -3.89 4.06
C ALA A 163 -3.63 -4.57 2.99
N ASP A 164 -2.66 -3.87 2.42
CA ASP A 164 -1.84 -4.41 1.32
C ASP A 164 -0.70 -5.33 1.80
N TRP A 165 -0.24 -5.18 3.05
CA TRP A 165 0.83 -5.99 3.62
C TRP A 165 0.38 -6.88 4.77
N TYR A 166 -0.09 -6.31 5.89
CA TYR A 166 -0.29 -7.12 7.09
C TYR A 166 -1.42 -8.16 6.94
N ILE A 167 -2.57 -7.77 6.38
CA ILE A 167 -3.66 -8.71 6.06
C ILE A 167 -3.18 -9.84 5.14
N GLU A 168 -2.34 -9.53 4.15
CA GLU A 168 -1.83 -10.54 3.22
C GLU A 168 -0.78 -11.45 3.89
N ALA A 169 0.08 -10.90 4.74
CA ALA A 169 1.06 -11.66 5.52
C ALA A 169 0.36 -12.60 6.53
N SER A 170 -0.68 -12.12 7.23
CA SER A 170 -1.39 -12.87 8.26
C SER A 170 -2.09 -14.12 7.71
N LYS A 171 -2.46 -14.14 6.41
CA LYS A 171 -3.04 -15.33 5.75
C LYS A 171 -2.14 -16.57 5.87
N THR A 172 -0.81 -16.40 5.93
CA THR A 172 0.10 -17.53 6.17
C THR A 172 -0.19 -18.22 7.50
N ARG A 173 -0.33 -17.43 8.56
CA ARG A 173 -0.60 -17.95 9.91
C ARG A 173 -2.04 -18.44 10.07
N LEU A 174 -2.99 -17.82 9.37
CA LEU A 174 -4.40 -18.18 9.45
C LEU A 174 -4.74 -19.46 8.66
N TYR A 175 -4.15 -19.67 7.48
CA TYR A 175 -4.53 -20.76 6.57
C TYR A 175 -3.48 -21.86 6.42
N HIS A 176 -2.21 -21.57 6.68
CA HIS A 176 -1.11 -22.48 6.37
C HIS A 176 -0.32 -22.93 7.61
N SER A 177 -0.68 -22.44 8.81
CA SER A 177 -0.07 -22.85 10.06
C SER A 177 -0.85 -23.99 10.72
N SER A 178 -0.18 -25.07 11.08
CA SER A 178 -0.69 -26.05 12.04
C SER A 178 -0.57 -25.56 13.50
N ASP A 179 0.19 -24.49 13.72
CA ASP A 179 0.39 -23.88 15.03
C ASP A 179 -0.77 -22.92 15.36
N LYS A 180 -1.61 -23.36 16.30
CA LYS A 180 -2.74 -22.58 16.81
C LYS A 180 -2.30 -21.33 17.57
N ILE A 181 -1.10 -21.31 18.15
CA ILE A 181 -0.58 -20.15 18.89
C ILE A 181 -0.21 -19.03 17.92
N ALA A 182 0.46 -19.36 16.81
CA ALA A 182 0.75 -18.41 15.74
C ALA A 182 -0.52 -17.82 15.12
N ALA A 183 -1.55 -18.64 14.88
CA ALA A 183 -2.84 -18.19 14.38
C ALA A 183 -3.54 -17.24 15.38
N ALA A 184 -3.59 -17.61 16.66
CA ALA A 184 -4.19 -16.78 17.71
C ALA A 184 -3.45 -15.44 17.87
N THR A 185 -2.12 -15.44 17.77
CA THR A 185 -1.31 -14.21 17.82
C THR A 185 -1.65 -13.27 16.65
N ALA A 186 -1.72 -13.82 15.42
CA ALA A 186 -2.11 -13.05 14.25
C ALA A 186 -3.52 -12.46 14.37
N GLN A 187 -4.48 -13.25 14.89
CA GLN A 187 -5.84 -12.82 15.16
C GLN A 187 -5.88 -11.68 16.19
N SER A 188 -5.19 -11.82 17.32
CA SER A 188 -5.09 -10.75 18.34
C SER A 188 -4.56 -9.45 17.76
N VAL A 189 -3.50 -9.52 16.96
CA VAL A 189 -2.91 -8.33 16.34
C VAL A 189 -3.84 -7.73 15.28
N LEU A 190 -4.49 -8.56 14.44
CA LEU A 190 -5.48 -8.09 13.46
C LEU A 190 -6.60 -7.32 14.15
N VAL A 191 -7.19 -7.88 15.22
CA VAL A 191 -8.26 -7.21 15.98
C VAL A 191 -7.76 -5.92 16.61
N TYR A 192 -6.63 -5.96 17.31
CA TYR A 192 -6.07 -4.80 17.98
C TYR A 192 -5.77 -3.64 17.02
N VAL A 193 -5.14 -3.93 15.88
CA VAL A 193 -4.81 -2.91 14.88
C VAL A 193 -6.08 -2.36 14.25
N PHE A 194 -6.99 -3.22 13.82
CA PHE A 194 -8.21 -2.79 13.16
C PHE A 194 -9.11 -1.96 14.08
N GLU A 195 -9.27 -2.35 15.35
CA GLU A 195 -10.01 -1.57 16.34
C GLU A 195 -9.48 -0.15 16.48
N ASN A 196 -8.16 0.02 16.58
CA ASN A 196 -7.57 1.35 16.71
C ASN A 196 -7.67 2.14 15.40
N ILE A 197 -7.58 1.50 14.23
CA ILE A 197 -7.88 2.16 12.95
C ILE A 197 -9.33 2.68 12.94
N LEU A 198 -10.30 1.88 13.39
CA LEU A 198 -11.70 2.31 13.46
C LEU A 198 -11.87 3.51 14.40
N LYS A 199 -11.25 3.50 15.58
CA LYS A 199 -11.25 4.65 16.51
C LYS A 199 -10.69 5.91 15.88
N LEU A 200 -9.55 5.81 15.19
CA LEU A 200 -8.90 6.95 14.54
C LEU A 200 -9.73 7.48 13.35
N LEU A 201 -10.39 6.59 12.60
CA LEU A 201 -11.25 6.97 11.47
C LEU A 201 -12.62 7.49 11.89
N HIS A 202 -13.13 7.12 13.07
CA HIS A 202 -14.50 7.41 13.46
C HIS A 202 -14.92 8.89 13.37
N PRO A 203 -14.08 9.88 13.75
CA PRO A 203 -14.42 11.30 13.55
C PRO A 203 -14.65 11.69 12.08
N PHE A 204 -14.03 10.97 11.14
CA PHE A 204 -14.13 11.22 9.70
C PHE A 204 -15.23 10.38 9.03
N MET A 205 -15.30 9.09 9.38
CA MET A 205 -16.18 8.09 8.76
C MET A 205 -17.06 7.38 9.81
N PRO A 206 -17.97 8.08 10.51
CA PRO A 206 -18.64 7.52 11.67
C PRO A 206 -19.59 6.37 11.36
N PHE A 207 -20.18 6.28 10.16
CA PHE A 207 -21.24 5.28 9.92
C PHE A 207 -20.63 3.89 9.67
N VAL A 208 -19.72 3.77 8.71
CA VAL A 208 -19.04 2.50 8.39
C VAL A 208 -18.19 2.00 9.55
N THR A 209 -17.53 2.90 10.30
CA THR A 209 -16.69 2.51 11.42
C THR A 209 -17.51 2.00 12.60
N GLU A 210 -18.66 2.62 12.88
CA GLU A 210 -19.60 2.16 13.90
C GLU A 210 -20.20 0.80 13.52
N GLU A 211 -20.66 0.64 12.27
CA GLU A 211 -21.22 -0.64 11.79
C GLU A 211 -20.21 -1.78 11.90
N LEU A 212 -18.97 -1.54 11.46
CA LEU A 212 -17.89 -2.51 11.58
C LEU A 212 -17.52 -2.80 13.03
N TRP A 213 -17.52 -1.78 13.90
CA TRP A 213 -17.26 -1.96 15.32
C TRP A 213 -18.34 -2.84 15.97
N GLN A 214 -19.62 -2.57 15.74
CA GLN A 214 -20.73 -3.35 16.30
C GLN A 214 -20.79 -4.79 15.78
N ALA A 215 -20.28 -5.05 14.57
CA ALA A 215 -20.23 -6.40 14.02
C ALA A 215 -19.22 -7.31 14.75
N PHE A 216 -18.21 -6.76 15.45
CA PHE A 216 -17.24 -7.56 16.19
C PHE A 216 -17.83 -8.11 17.50
N PRO A 217 -17.60 -9.38 17.82
CA PRO A 217 -18.03 -9.96 19.10
C PRO A 217 -17.51 -9.19 20.32
N TYR A 218 -18.26 -9.28 21.42
CA TYR A 218 -17.91 -8.71 22.73
C TYR A 218 -17.78 -7.17 22.77
N ARG A 219 -18.33 -6.45 21.78
CA ARG A 219 -18.49 -4.98 21.82
C ARG A 219 -19.82 -4.62 22.47
N LYS A 220 -19.74 -3.95 23.63
CA LYS A 220 -20.94 -3.56 24.42
C LYS A 220 -21.34 -2.10 24.25
N GLN A 221 -20.43 -1.25 23.78
CA GLN A 221 -20.61 0.19 23.68
C GLN A 221 -20.44 0.65 22.24
N ALA A 222 -21.11 1.75 21.90
CA ALA A 222 -20.90 2.45 20.65
C ALA A 222 -19.45 2.92 20.50
N LEU A 223 -18.89 2.87 19.29
CA LEU A 223 -17.55 3.36 19.01
C LEU A 223 -17.42 4.84 19.40
N MET A 224 -18.47 5.62 19.14
CA MET A 224 -18.51 7.07 19.46
C MET A 224 -18.26 7.43 20.93
N VAL A 225 -18.51 6.51 21.88
CA VAL A 225 -18.29 6.74 23.32
C VAL A 225 -17.01 6.08 23.85
N THR A 226 -16.24 5.43 22.98
CA THR A 226 -14.99 4.80 23.39
C THR A 226 -13.89 5.85 23.60
N PRO A 227 -12.93 5.59 24.50
CA PRO A 227 -11.77 6.45 24.66
C PRO A 227 -10.93 6.49 23.38
N TRP A 228 -10.34 7.67 23.13
CA TRP A 228 -9.28 7.82 22.14
C TRP A 228 -8.11 6.87 22.44
N PRO A 229 -7.40 6.32 21.44
CA PRO A 229 -6.25 5.46 21.66
C PRO A 229 -5.16 6.13 22.51
N THR A 230 -4.52 5.36 23.39
CA THR A 230 -3.42 5.84 24.23
C THR A 230 -2.17 6.15 23.40
N THR A 231 -1.55 7.30 23.63
CA THR A 231 -0.27 7.70 23.02
C THR A 231 0.92 7.11 23.78
N ASP A 232 2.13 7.29 23.23
CA ASP A 232 3.40 6.95 23.88
C ASP A 232 3.55 5.45 24.21
N LEU A 233 2.84 4.61 23.44
CA LEU A 233 2.99 3.16 23.47
C LEU A 233 4.39 2.74 22.99
N PRO A 234 4.92 1.60 23.46
CA PRO A 234 6.25 1.11 23.11
C PRO A 234 6.38 0.84 21.61
N LYS A 235 7.58 0.96 21.06
CA LYS A 235 7.84 0.81 19.62
C LYS A 235 9.10 -0.02 19.44
N ASP A 236 9.09 -1.02 18.56
CA ASP A 236 10.33 -1.67 18.12
C ASP A 236 10.69 -1.17 16.72
N LEU A 237 11.44 -0.07 16.64
CA LEU A 237 11.84 0.54 15.37
C LEU A 237 12.72 -0.38 14.51
N ARG A 238 13.30 -1.45 15.08
CA ARG A 238 14.01 -2.45 14.29
C ARG A 238 13.05 -3.28 13.45
N SER A 239 11.83 -3.53 13.94
CA SER A 239 10.78 -4.23 13.18
C SER A 239 10.38 -3.45 11.92
N ILE A 240 10.32 -2.12 11.99
CA ILE A 240 10.10 -1.21 10.85
C ILE A 240 11.14 -1.45 9.76
N LYS A 241 12.42 -1.31 10.09
CA LYS A 241 13.51 -1.49 9.11
C LYS A 241 13.55 -2.91 8.53
N ARG A 242 13.47 -3.92 9.39
CA ARG A 242 13.53 -5.34 8.99
C ARG A 242 12.39 -5.73 8.06
N PHE A 243 11.15 -5.30 8.36
CA PHE A 243 10.01 -5.60 7.52
C PHE A 243 10.03 -4.76 6.23
N GLN A 244 10.49 -3.50 6.27
CA GLN A 244 10.72 -2.71 5.06
C GLN A 244 11.73 -3.37 4.10
N ASN A 245 12.81 -3.93 4.64
CA ASN A 245 13.77 -4.70 3.84
C ASN A 245 13.09 -5.93 3.20
N LEU A 246 12.29 -6.68 3.96
CA LEU A 246 11.49 -7.79 3.42
C LEU A 246 10.49 -7.33 2.33
N GLN A 247 9.81 -6.19 2.53
CA GLN A 247 8.91 -5.60 1.53
C GLN A 247 9.67 -5.21 0.26
N SER A 248 10.88 -4.66 0.39
CA SER A 248 11.77 -4.28 -0.71
C SER A 248 12.11 -5.51 -1.57
N LEU A 249 12.53 -6.61 -0.93
CA LEU A 249 12.79 -7.88 -1.62
C LEU A 249 11.55 -8.44 -2.32
N ILE A 250 10.40 -8.46 -1.64
CA ILE A 250 9.14 -8.96 -2.22
C ILE A 250 8.71 -8.13 -3.43
N ARG A 251 8.82 -6.80 -3.36
CA ARG A 251 8.54 -5.90 -4.49
C ARG A 251 9.50 -6.18 -5.64
N GLY A 252 10.81 -6.34 -5.36
CA GLY A 252 11.81 -6.71 -6.35
C GLY A 252 11.46 -8.00 -7.10
N ILE A 253 11.10 -9.06 -6.36
CA ILE A 253 10.68 -10.34 -6.95
C ILE A 253 9.41 -10.17 -7.79
N ARG A 254 8.40 -9.44 -7.30
CA ARG A 254 7.17 -9.17 -8.06
C ARG A 254 7.44 -8.39 -9.35
N ASN A 255 8.34 -7.41 -9.31
CA ASN A 255 8.73 -6.61 -10.46
C ASN A 255 9.43 -7.47 -11.52
N VAL A 256 10.39 -8.31 -11.12
CA VAL A 256 11.06 -9.25 -12.03
C VAL A 256 10.04 -10.21 -12.64
N ARG A 257 9.12 -10.77 -11.85
CA ARG A 257 8.08 -11.65 -12.38
C ARG A 257 7.21 -10.95 -13.43
N ALA A 258 6.81 -9.70 -13.20
CA ALA A 258 6.05 -8.92 -14.16
C ALA A 258 6.87 -8.62 -15.42
N GLU A 259 8.14 -8.25 -15.26
CA GLU A 259 9.07 -7.97 -16.36
C GLU A 259 9.31 -9.21 -17.24
N TYR A 260 9.38 -10.39 -16.65
CA TYR A 260 9.51 -11.68 -17.34
C TYR A 260 8.17 -12.28 -17.74
N SER A 261 7.05 -11.55 -17.53
CA SER A 261 5.71 -12.03 -17.87
C SER A 261 5.39 -13.41 -17.28
N VAL A 262 5.96 -13.71 -16.11
CA VAL A 262 5.72 -14.97 -15.40
C VAL A 262 4.25 -15.02 -15.03
N GLU A 263 3.60 -16.16 -15.29
CA GLU A 263 2.20 -16.34 -14.96
C GLU A 263 1.92 -15.99 -13.48
N PRO A 264 0.86 -15.20 -13.15
CA PRO A 264 0.61 -14.73 -11.80
C PRO A 264 0.48 -15.85 -10.74
N ALA A 265 0.00 -17.03 -11.13
CA ALA A 265 -0.19 -18.17 -10.22
C ALA A 265 1.04 -19.09 -10.11
N LYS A 266 1.96 -19.04 -11.08
CA LYS A 266 3.11 -19.94 -11.15
C LYS A 266 4.03 -19.76 -9.95
N ARG A 267 4.38 -20.85 -9.28
CA ARG A 267 5.35 -20.85 -8.18
C ARG A 267 6.75 -21.07 -8.75
N ILE A 268 7.74 -20.30 -8.28
CA ILE A 268 9.14 -20.38 -8.73
C ILE A 268 10.07 -20.56 -7.53
N SER A 269 11.22 -21.20 -7.72
CA SER A 269 12.24 -21.31 -6.67
C SER A 269 12.97 -19.97 -6.45
N ALA A 270 13.67 -19.85 -5.33
CA ALA A 270 14.54 -18.72 -5.04
C ALA A 270 15.68 -19.08 -4.08
N SER A 271 16.86 -18.52 -4.33
CA SER A 271 17.94 -18.48 -3.35
C SER A 271 18.05 -17.07 -2.79
N VAL A 272 17.82 -16.91 -1.49
CA VAL A 272 17.93 -15.65 -0.76
C VAL A 272 19.31 -15.59 -0.12
N VAL A 273 20.04 -14.52 -0.41
CA VAL A 273 21.42 -14.33 0.02
C VAL A 273 21.52 -13.09 0.88
N ALA A 274 22.07 -13.19 2.08
CA ALA A 274 22.34 -12.04 2.95
C ALA A 274 23.35 -12.41 4.05
N THR A 275 23.73 -11.44 4.87
CA THR A 275 24.50 -11.67 6.10
C THR A 275 23.68 -12.48 7.13
N ALA A 276 24.37 -13.16 8.05
CA ALA A 276 23.74 -14.02 9.05
C ALA A 276 22.65 -13.33 9.89
N ASP A 277 22.84 -12.05 10.25
CA ASP A 277 21.89 -11.25 11.01
C ASP A 277 20.62 -10.93 10.22
N VAL A 278 20.73 -10.71 8.92
CA VAL A 278 19.59 -10.51 8.02
C VAL A 278 18.83 -11.82 7.80
N LEU A 279 19.57 -12.91 7.54
CA LEU A 279 18.99 -14.24 7.36
C LEU A 279 18.24 -14.72 8.62
N GLU A 280 18.67 -14.32 9.83
CA GLU A 280 18.01 -14.70 11.09
C GLU A 280 16.52 -14.32 11.10
N TYR A 281 16.17 -13.11 10.66
CA TYR A 281 14.78 -12.66 10.66
C TYR A 281 14.05 -12.99 9.36
N VAL A 282 14.71 -12.93 8.20
CA VAL A 282 14.05 -13.21 6.91
C VAL A 282 13.65 -14.69 6.82
N SER A 283 14.51 -15.61 7.27
CA SER A 283 14.24 -17.05 7.20
C SER A 283 13.06 -17.49 8.07
N ARG A 284 12.82 -16.82 9.21
CA ARG A 284 11.64 -17.05 10.06
C ARG A 284 10.33 -16.71 9.35
N GLU A 285 10.38 -15.76 8.43
CA GLU A 285 9.23 -15.32 7.63
C GLU A 285 9.20 -15.94 6.22
N LYS A 286 9.86 -17.08 6.02
CA LYS A 286 9.90 -17.84 4.75
C LYS A 286 8.51 -18.03 4.14
N GLN A 287 7.49 -18.34 4.95
CA GLN A 287 6.12 -18.54 4.46
C GLN A 287 5.51 -17.24 3.94
N VAL A 288 5.73 -16.12 4.62
CA VAL A 288 5.26 -14.78 4.21
C VAL A 288 5.94 -14.37 2.92
N LEU A 289 7.27 -14.48 2.86
CA LEU A 289 8.05 -14.24 1.66
C LEU A 289 7.49 -15.03 0.48
N ALA A 290 7.35 -16.36 0.63
CA ALA A 290 6.88 -17.22 -0.43
C ALA A 290 5.44 -16.93 -0.86
N LEU A 291 4.52 -16.68 0.08
CA LEU A 291 3.13 -16.36 -0.25
C LEU A 291 3.04 -15.06 -1.08
N LEU A 292 3.68 -14.00 -0.59
CA LEU A 292 3.55 -12.66 -1.15
C LEU A 292 4.29 -12.51 -2.48
N SER A 293 5.40 -13.22 -2.68
CA SER A 293 6.19 -13.18 -3.92
C SER A 293 5.90 -14.33 -4.89
N LYS A 294 4.93 -15.20 -4.55
CA LYS A 294 4.56 -16.40 -5.34
C LYS A 294 5.74 -17.35 -5.56
N LEU A 295 6.59 -17.53 -4.54
CA LEU A 295 7.65 -18.55 -4.57
C LEU A 295 7.11 -19.90 -4.12
N ASP A 296 7.75 -20.97 -4.59
CA ASP A 296 7.58 -22.31 -4.06
C ASP A 296 8.26 -22.41 -2.69
N VAL A 297 7.45 -22.52 -1.64
CA VAL A 297 7.93 -22.55 -0.26
C VAL A 297 8.93 -23.69 -0.01
N GLN A 298 8.85 -24.83 -0.71
CA GLN A 298 9.81 -25.92 -0.49
C GLN A 298 11.17 -25.61 -1.10
N ASN A 299 11.19 -24.81 -2.17
CA ASN A 299 12.38 -24.47 -2.96
C ASN A 299 12.83 -23.01 -2.72
N VAL A 300 12.64 -22.49 -1.50
CA VAL A 300 13.31 -21.26 -1.03
C VAL A 300 14.47 -21.63 -0.11
N HIS A 301 15.67 -21.27 -0.51
CA HIS A 301 16.92 -21.52 0.21
C HIS A 301 17.52 -20.22 0.74
N PHE A 302 18.10 -20.26 1.94
CA PHE A 302 18.77 -19.13 2.58
C PHE A 302 20.26 -19.45 2.73
N THR A 303 21.15 -18.57 2.28
CA THR A 303 22.60 -18.79 2.26
C THR A 303 23.35 -17.47 2.40
N GLU A 304 24.59 -17.49 2.90
CA GLU A 304 25.44 -16.29 3.02
C GLU A 304 26.25 -15.99 1.75
N SER A 305 26.17 -16.87 0.75
CA SER A 305 26.91 -16.74 -0.52
C SER A 305 26.01 -17.05 -1.71
N ALA A 306 26.31 -16.41 -2.84
CA ALA A 306 25.60 -16.61 -4.10
C ALA A 306 25.59 -18.10 -4.49
N PRO A 307 24.46 -18.60 -5.04
CA PRO A 307 24.36 -20.00 -5.42
C PRO A 307 25.26 -20.30 -6.63
N GLY A 308 25.66 -21.56 -6.81
CA GLY A 308 26.59 -21.96 -7.88
C GLY A 308 26.05 -21.73 -9.30
N ASP A 309 24.73 -21.63 -9.44
CA ASP A 309 23.98 -21.33 -10.66
C ASP A 309 23.53 -19.84 -10.74
N ALA A 310 24.17 -18.94 -9.98
CA ALA A 310 23.87 -17.51 -9.98
C ALA A 310 23.86 -16.91 -11.40
N ASN A 311 24.73 -17.37 -12.30
CA ASN A 311 24.81 -16.91 -13.68
C ASN A 311 23.57 -17.28 -14.53
N GLN A 312 22.77 -18.24 -14.09
CA GLN A 312 21.53 -18.68 -14.75
C GLN A 312 20.28 -18.14 -14.04
N SER A 313 20.46 -17.22 -13.10
CA SER A 313 19.40 -16.61 -12.32
C SER A 313 19.27 -15.12 -12.61
N VAL A 314 18.08 -14.56 -12.42
CA VAL A 314 17.90 -13.12 -12.32
C VAL A 314 18.24 -12.71 -10.91
N HIS A 315 19.21 -11.80 -10.79
CA HIS A 315 19.68 -11.26 -9.53
C HIS A 315 18.86 -10.02 -9.13
N ILE A 316 18.43 -10.00 -7.88
CA ILE A 316 17.65 -8.92 -7.26
C ILE A 316 18.40 -8.48 -6.02
N VAL A 317 18.60 -7.17 -5.88
CA VAL A 317 19.23 -6.56 -4.70
C VAL A 317 18.18 -5.70 -4.00
N ALA A 318 17.93 -5.99 -2.73
CA ALA A 318 17.15 -5.19 -1.81
C ALA A 318 18.09 -4.44 -0.84
N ASP A 319 17.54 -3.96 0.27
CA ASP A 319 18.30 -3.16 1.23
C ASP A 319 19.19 -4.02 2.13
N GLU A 320 20.20 -3.42 2.76
CA GLU A 320 21.10 -4.06 3.73
C GLU A 320 21.80 -5.34 3.21
N GLY A 321 22.04 -5.44 1.90
CA GLY A 321 22.70 -6.59 1.28
C GLY A 321 21.81 -7.85 1.20
N LEU A 322 20.49 -7.69 1.35
CA LEU A 322 19.52 -8.75 1.09
C LEU A 322 19.32 -8.93 -0.41
N GLU A 323 19.62 -10.10 -0.93
CA GLU A 323 19.55 -10.42 -2.35
C GLU A 323 18.65 -11.64 -2.60
N ALA A 324 18.12 -11.75 -3.81
CA ALA A 324 17.46 -12.96 -4.29
C ALA A 324 17.94 -13.31 -5.71
N TYR A 325 18.12 -14.62 -5.93
CA TYR A 325 18.43 -15.22 -7.21
C TYR A 325 17.25 -16.08 -7.62
N LEU A 326 16.62 -15.73 -8.74
CA LEU A 326 15.48 -16.44 -9.30
C LEU A 326 15.91 -17.22 -10.56
N PRO A 327 15.90 -18.55 -10.55
CA PRO A 327 16.30 -19.33 -11.72
C PRO A 327 15.46 -19.00 -12.96
N LEU A 328 16.12 -18.67 -14.07
CA LEU A 328 15.43 -18.28 -15.32
C LEU A 328 14.52 -19.38 -15.86
N ALA A 329 14.96 -20.64 -15.73
CA ALA A 329 14.22 -21.82 -16.18
C ALA A 329 12.84 -21.96 -15.50
N ASP A 330 12.71 -21.50 -14.26
CA ASP A 330 11.44 -21.51 -13.53
C ASP A 330 10.51 -20.37 -13.97
N MET A 331 11.05 -19.29 -14.51
CA MET A 331 10.27 -18.10 -14.85
C MET A 331 9.66 -18.17 -16.24
N VAL A 332 10.47 -18.52 -17.24
CA VAL A 332 10.06 -18.50 -18.65
C VAL A 332 10.67 -19.65 -19.43
N ASP A 333 9.96 -20.14 -20.45
CA ASP A 333 10.61 -20.93 -21.49
C ASP A 333 11.52 -20.00 -22.28
N VAL A 334 12.84 -20.13 -22.07
CA VAL A 334 13.85 -19.26 -22.68
C VAL A 334 13.77 -19.31 -24.21
N SER A 335 13.43 -20.46 -24.79
CA SER A 335 13.31 -20.61 -26.24
C SER A 335 12.09 -19.88 -26.81
N GLU A 336 10.94 -19.98 -26.14
CA GLU A 336 9.75 -19.20 -26.52
C GLU A 336 9.95 -17.72 -26.27
N GLU A 337 10.63 -17.34 -25.19
CA GLU A 337 10.90 -15.94 -24.84
C GLU A 337 11.85 -15.28 -25.83
N VAL A 338 12.91 -15.97 -26.25
CA VAL A 338 13.80 -15.51 -27.32
C VAL A 338 13.02 -15.32 -28.62
N LYS A 339 12.11 -16.24 -28.99
CA LYS A 339 11.25 -16.07 -30.18
C LYS A 339 10.33 -14.85 -30.05
N ARG A 340 9.69 -14.67 -28.89
CA ARG A 340 8.78 -13.56 -28.60
C ARG A 340 9.49 -12.22 -28.66
N LEU A 341 10.63 -12.09 -27.97
CA LEU A 341 11.44 -10.87 -27.95
C LEU A 341 12.05 -10.59 -29.32
N SER A 342 12.49 -11.61 -30.07
CA SER A 342 12.99 -11.43 -31.45
C SER A 342 11.91 -10.86 -32.37
N LYS A 343 10.67 -11.36 -32.27
CA LYS A 343 9.52 -10.84 -33.04
C LYS A 343 9.12 -9.43 -32.63
N ARG A 344 9.19 -9.12 -31.32
CA ARG A 344 8.94 -7.77 -30.82
C ARG A 344 10.02 -6.79 -31.26
N LEU A 345 11.29 -7.20 -31.20
CA LEU A 345 12.43 -6.42 -31.62
C LEU A 345 12.35 -6.10 -33.11
N SER A 346 12.00 -7.06 -33.97
CA SER A 346 11.84 -6.79 -35.41
C SER A 346 10.72 -5.78 -35.69
N LYS A 347 9.60 -5.86 -34.97
CA LYS A 347 8.52 -4.86 -35.06
C LYS A 347 8.98 -3.48 -34.60
N MET A 348 9.61 -3.38 -33.43
CA MET A 348 10.14 -2.11 -32.91
C MET A 348 11.20 -1.51 -33.84
N GLN A 349 12.08 -2.34 -34.40
CA GLN A 349 13.09 -1.90 -35.37
C GLN A 349 12.41 -1.35 -36.63
N SER A 350 11.38 -2.01 -37.17
CA SER A 350 10.64 -1.49 -38.33
C SER A 350 9.95 -0.14 -38.07
N GLU A 351 9.41 0.06 -36.87
CA GLU A 351 8.82 1.34 -36.45
C GLU A 351 9.89 2.44 -36.30
N TYR A 352 11.03 2.11 -35.69
CA TYR A 352 12.18 3.01 -35.57
C TYR A 352 12.74 3.40 -36.95
N ASP A 353 12.94 2.42 -37.83
CA ASP A 353 13.47 2.66 -39.18
C ASP A 353 12.53 3.57 -39.99
N ALA A 354 11.21 3.44 -39.81
CA ALA A 354 10.23 4.35 -40.42
C ALA A 354 10.31 5.78 -39.87
N LEU A 355 10.52 5.94 -38.55
CA LEU A 355 10.72 7.25 -37.92
C LEU A 355 12.02 7.90 -38.41
N VAL A 356 13.12 7.14 -38.47
CA VAL A 356 14.42 7.61 -38.96
C VAL A 356 14.36 7.96 -40.44
N ALA A 357 13.74 7.13 -41.29
CA ALA A 357 13.55 7.43 -42.71
C ALA A 357 12.78 8.74 -42.93
N ARG A 358 11.77 8.99 -42.09
CA ARG A 358 11.00 10.23 -42.12
C ARG A 358 11.83 11.44 -41.67
N LEU A 359 12.67 11.30 -40.65
CA LEU A 359 13.60 12.33 -40.18
C LEU A 359 14.75 12.60 -41.17
N ASN A 360 15.16 11.62 -41.95
CA ASN A 360 16.19 11.75 -42.99
C ASN A 360 15.66 12.31 -44.31
N SER A 361 14.34 12.48 -44.45
CA SER A 361 13.73 13.06 -45.65
C SER A 361 13.84 14.59 -45.60
N PRO A 362 14.60 15.24 -46.51
CA PRO A 362 14.78 16.70 -46.51
C PRO A 362 13.45 17.44 -46.64
N SER A 363 12.52 16.87 -47.42
CA SER A 363 11.19 17.46 -47.63
C SER A 363 10.31 17.44 -46.38
N PHE A 364 10.52 16.49 -45.47
CA PHE A 364 9.78 16.43 -44.21
C PHE A 364 10.36 17.42 -43.19
N VAL A 365 11.68 17.47 -43.06
CA VAL A 365 12.36 18.37 -42.11
C VAL A 365 12.15 19.84 -42.47
N GLU A 366 12.12 20.16 -43.76
CA GLU A 366 11.97 21.55 -44.23
C GLU A 366 10.51 22.02 -44.30
N LYS A 367 9.54 21.12 -44.52
CA LYS A 367 8.12 21.50 -44.73
C LYS A 367 7.20 21.23 -43.54
N ALA A 368 7.58 20.38 -42.59
CA ALA A 368 6.74 20.08 -41.44
C ALA A 368 6.91 21.14 -40.33
N PRO A 369 5.85 21.44 -39.54
CA PRO A 369 5.96 22.27 -38.35
C PRO A 369 7.00 21.74 -37.36
N GLU A 370 7.74 22.64 -36.72
CA GLU A 370 8.85 22.33 -35.81
C GLU A 370 8.44 21.42 -34.65
N ASP A 371 7.24 21.62 -34.11
CA ASP A 371 6.66 20.79 -33.04
C ASP A 371 6.45 19.32 -33.46
N ILE A 372 6.08 19.10 -34.72
CA ILE A 372 5.88 17.76 -35.28
C ILE A 372 7.23 17.07 -35.49
N VAL A 373 8.24 17.80 -35.97
CA VAL A 373 9.59 17.27 -36.15
C VAL A 373 10.21 16.89 -34.78
N ARG A 374 10.03 17.75 -33.77
CA ARG A 374 10.47 17.47 -32.39
C ARG A 374 9.79 16.21 -31.83
N GLY A 375 8.47 16.11 -31.94
CA GLY A 375 7.74 14.92 -31.46
C GLY A 375 8.13 13.62 -32.17
N VAL A 376 8.51 13.66 -33.45
CA VAL A 376 9.04 12.48 -34.17
C VAL A 376 10.45 12.12 -33.69
N ARG A 377 11.31 13.10 -33.40
CA ARG A 377 12.64 12.86 -32.81
C ARG A 377 12.56 12.24 -31.42
N GLU A 378 11.69 12.75 -30.54
CA GLU A 378 11.48 12.18 -29.21
C GLU A 378 11.03 10.73 -29.30
N LYS A 379 10.04 10.44 -30.15
CA LYS A 379 9.58 9.06 -30.39
C LYS A 379 10.67 8.13 -30.94
N ALA A 380 11.54 8.62 -31.82
CA ALA A 380 12.66 7.85 -32.33
C ALA A 380 13.69 7.54 -31.23
N SER A 381 14.01 8.53 -30.38
CA SER A 381 14.91 8.35 -29.24
C SER A 381 14.37 7.33 -28.23
N GLU A 382 13.10 7.45 -27.85
CA GLU A 382 12.46 6.48 -26.95
C GLU A 382 12.41 5.07 -27.55
N ALA A 383 12.19 4.96 -28.86
CA ALA A 383 12.19 3.68 -29.55
C ALA A 383 13.58 3.04 -29.55
N ASP A 384 14.64 3.82 -29.78
CA ASP A 384 16.03 3.34 -29.77
C ASP A 384 16.48 2.83 -28.40
N GLU A 385 16.15 3.55 -27.32
CA GLU A 385 16.43 3.11 -25.95
C GLU A 385 15.75 1.77 -25.65
N LYS A 386 14.47 1.63 -26.01
CA LYS A 386 13.72 0.38 -25.81
C LYS A 386 14.26 -0.77 -26.67
N ILE A 387 14.71 -0.48 -27.90
CA ILE A 387 15.37 -1.46 -28.78
C ILE A 387 16.69 -1.93 -28.14
N SER A 388 17.50 -1.01 -27.64
CA SER A 388 18.78 -1.30 -27.00
C SER A 388 18.60 -2.18 -25.76
N LEU A 389 17.64 -1.85 -24.89
CA LEU A 389 17.30 -2.68 -23.73
C LEU A 389 16.82 -4.08 -24.14
N THR A 390 15.99 -4.18 -25.19
CA THR A 390 15.50 -5.46 -25.70
C THR A 390 16.62 -6.31 -26.30
N LYS A 391 17.59 -5.70 -27.01
CA LYS A 391 18.77 -6.38 -27.55
C LYS A 391 19.64 -6.94 -26.44
N ASN A 392 19.97 -6.14 -25.43
CA ASN A 392 20.77 -6.60 -24.27
C ASN A 392 20.11 -7.80 -23.59
N ARG A 393 18.78 -7.76 -23.42
CA ARG A 393 18.02 -8.87 -22.84
C ARG A 393 18.03 -10.13 -23.71
N LEU A 394 17.91 -9.99 -25.03
CA LEU A 394 18.02 -11.12 -25.97
C LEU A 394 19.40 -11.76 -25.90
N THR A 395 20.47 -10.96 -25.89
CA THR A 395 21.84 -11.46 -25.76
C THR A 395 22.03 -12.25 -24.47
N PHE A 396 21.51 -11.73 -23.35
CA PHE A 396 21.54 -12.44 -22.06
C PHE A 396 20.81 -13.79 -22.14
N LEU A 397 19.56 -13.83 -22.62
CA LEU A 397 18.79 -15.08 -22.72
C LEU A 397 19.41 -16.10 -23.68
N GLN A 398 20.00 -15.64 -24.80
CA GLN A 398 20.69 -16.52 -25.75
C GLN A 398 21.95 -17.15 -25.14
N SER A 399 22.68 -16.41 -24.30
CA SER A 399 23.83 -16.95 -23.57
C SER A 399 23.44 -18.09 -22.63
N THR A 400 22.23 -18.02 -22.05
CA THR A 400 21.69 -19.06 -21.16
C THR A 400 21.29 -20.35 -21.89
N ILE A 401 20.98 -20.30 -23.19
CA ILE A 401 20.65 -21.51 -24.00
C ILE A 401 21.92 -22.26 -24.43
N THR A 402 23.05 -21.56 -24.54
CA THR A 402 24.28 -22.09 -25.15
C THR A 402 25.20 -22.79 -24.13
N THR A 403 24.80 -22.79 -22.86
CA THR A 403 25.53 -23.41 -21.73
C THR A 403 24.63 -24.44 -21.08
#